data_AF-A0A354BJH7-F1
#
_entry.id   AF-A0A354BJH7-F1
#
_cell.length_a   1.000
_cell.length_b   1.000
_cell.length_c   1.000
_cell.angle_alpha   90.00
_cell.angle_beta   90.00
_cell.angle_gamma   90.00
#
_symmetry.space_group_name_H-M   'P 1'
#
loop_
_entity.id
_entity.type
_entity.pdbx_description
1 polymer ?
#
loop_
_entity_poly.entity_id
_entity_poly.type
_entity_poly.pdbx_seq_one_letter_code
_entity_poly.pdbx_strand_id
1 'polypeptide(L)'
;MRTFVHHNPLHSLEYLPFEETIRRGKQFLNGDGYLPSDLYRAYVTSGRIRVEHLEAALQPLASERSIVLGSRSVTHREVLRACLTEGLCSPVREPLDDQLDDPDRDQIEQITRKLEQVLETPSLDERVKTVVETNHSALCRWLTLSHWCDDTLGTSIVQTINDQMIKWCSAFLDEGHAAWAMSDRDEGLYRSWKRLAAQEWSLIGIPDSRRKIAALPDHPEDTLLESLDLLGIPIELRQDYLSLQLTALPGWGGFIKWRGEERDYPWQQAHPVGLVKFLAIRLWYARELVQAACREYLDIQGRFDEIVSYMRDYSEEYYLRRQRIAGHLPALYAEEVDRLAHRKGQGWNTVLTRYRTEVVPRHQAARRRGNARRLLALSRSLQLLDEQLVESEPQALKQVIEWIEAFPESHHGIIWLKAFEAGYHEQLIERLMSANQRERTDIPTAPPLRPYSQSVYCIDVRSEPFRRHLESIGPHETYGFAGFFAAFIRYRAWGKEHETEQFPVIMRAKNEVREIPRSYLDHKVSQHRVWTKWVHAGHTLMHDLKENVITPYVMVESIGWFYSLPIFGKTL
;
A
#
# COMPACT_ATOMS: atom_id res chain seq x y z
N MET A 1 9.48 -13.71 -17.10
CA MET A 1 8.07 -13.78 -16.66
C MET A 1 7.15 -13.40 -17.84
N ARG A 2 6.45 -14.35 -18.48
CA ARG A 2 5.68 -14.09 -19.74
C ARG A 2 4.15 -14.04 -19.57
N THR A 3 3.63 -14.28 -18.37
CA THR A 3 2.19 -14.22 -18.07
C THR A 3 2.01 -13.67 -16.67
N PHE A 4 1.68 -12.38 -16.58
CA PHE A 4 1.17 -11.77 -15.35
C PHE A 4 -0.33 -12.02 -15.33
N VAL A 5 -0.75 -13.16 -14.76
CA VAL A 5 -2.15 -13.33 -14.37
C VAL A 5 -2.32 -12.42 -13.15
N HIS A 6 -3.24 -11.45 -13.22
CA HIS A 6 -3.59 -10.65 -12.05
C HIS A 6 -4.06 -11.61 -10.94
N HIS A 7 -3.21 -11.88 -9.97
CA HIS A 7 -3.66 -12.58 -8.77
C HIS A 7 -4.47 -11.57 -7.97
N ASN A 8 -5.65 -11.99 -7.51
CA ASN A 8 -6.43 -11.23 -6.54
C ASN A 8 -5.49 -10.80 -5.40
N PRO A 9 -5.30 -9.50 -5.12
CA PRO A 9 -4.43 -9.04 -4.03
C PRO A 9 -4.85 -9.59 -2.67
N LEU A 10 -6.10 -10.05 -2.56
CA LEU A 10 -6.69 -10.64 -1.36
C LEU A 10 -6.72 -12.18 -1.39
N HIS A 11 -5.98 -12.79 -2.31
CA HIS A 11 -5.89 -14.25 -2.41
C HIS A 11 -5.43 -14.87 -1.09
N SER A 12 -6.07 -15.96 -0.68
CA SER A 12 -5.92 -16.62 0.62
C SER A 12 -6.46 -15.86 1.84
N LEU A 13 -7.18 -14.75 1.64
CA LEU A 13 -7.91 -14.03 2.69
C LEU A 13 -9.43 -14.04 2.44
N GLU A 14 -9.92 -14.83 1.48
CA GLU A 14 -11.32 -14.85 1.05
C GLU A 14 -12.26 -15.37 2.14
N TYR A 15 -11.73 -16.07 3.14
CA TYR A 15 -12.49 -16.57 4.29
C TYR A 15 -12.79 -15.50 5.35
N LEU A 16 -12.19 -14.31 5.22
CA LEU A 16 -12.40 -13.18 6.14
C LEU A 16 -13.42 -12.19 5.57
N PRO A 17 -14.14 -11.45 6.43
CA PRO A 17 -14.94 -10.31 5.98
C PRO A 17 -14.09 -9.30 5.23
N PHE A 18 -14.65 -8.68 4.18
CA PHE A 18 -13.91 -7.75 3.30
C PHE A 18 -13.15 -6.66 4.08
N GLU A 19 -13.78 -6.03 5.08
CA GLU A 19 -13.15 -4.99 5.90
C GLU A 19 -11.91 -5.50 6.65
N GLU A 20 -11.99 -6.71 7.21
CA GLU A 20 -10.88 -7.36 7.90
C GLU A 20 -9.76 -7.71 6.91
N THR A 21 -10.12 -8.17 5.71
CA THR A 21 -9.18 -8.46 4.64
C THR A 21 -8.43 -7.21 4.18
N ILE A 22 -9.13 -6.09 3.98
CA ILE A 22 -8.51 -4.81 3.62
C ILE A 22 -7.61 -4.31 4.75
N ARG A 23 -8.03 -4.44 6.01
CA ARG A 23 -7.23 -4.08 7.18
C ARG A 23 -5.92 -4.87 7.24
N ARG A 24 -5.97 -6.18 6.98
CA ARG A 24 -4.78 -7.04 6.86
C ARG A 24 -3.93 -6.71 5.63
N GLY A 25 -4.56 -6.40 4.50
CA GLY A 25 -3.87 -5.94 3.29
C GLY A 25 -3.06 -4.67 3.55
N LYS A 26 -3.65 -3.69 4.25
CA LYS A 26 -2.95 -2.48 4.69
C LYS A 26 -1.83 -2.80 5.68
N GLN A 27 -2.07 -3.67 6.66
CA GLN A 27 -1.05 -4.08 7.63
C GLN A 27 0.19 -4.67 6.97
N PHE A 28 0.01 -5.62 6.06
CA PHE A 28 1.12 -6.40 5.51
C PHE A 28 1.72 -5.79 4.25
N LEU A 29 0.91 -5.17 3.39
CA LEU A 29 1.36 -4.68 2.09
C LEU A 29 1.45 -3.15 2.04
N ASN A 30 1.05 -2.46 3.11
CA ASN A 30 0.88 -1.01 3.14
C ASN A 30 -0.02 -0.49 2.00
N GLY A 31 -0.91 -1.35 1.49
CA GLY A 31 -1.83 -1.03 0.42
C GLY A 31 -3.09 -0.37 0.98
N ASP A 32 -3.41 0.83 0.51
CA ASP A 32 -4.69 1.46 0.82
C ASP A 32 -5.81 0.75 0.05
N GLY A 33 -6.67 0.03 0.78
CA GLY A 33 -7.78 -0.70 0.19
C GLY A 33 -9.02 0.13 -0.14
N TYR A 34 -8.98 1.43 0.15
CA TYR A 34 -10.02 2.39 -0.21
C TYR A 34 -9.39 3.58 -0.90
N LEU A 35 -10.15 4.26 -1.76
CA LEU A 35 -9.72 5.52 -2.34
C LEU A 35 -9.59 6.60 -1.25
N PRO A 36 -8.72 7.61 -1.44
CA PRO A 36 -8.62 8.74 -0.52
C PRO A 36 -9.96 9.46 -0.35
N SER A 37 -10.24 9.94 0.86
CA SER A 37 -11.48 10.66 1.20
C SER A 37 -11.77 11.82 0.25
N ASP A 38 -10.74 12.57 -0.17
CA ASP A 38 -10.90 13.73 -1.06
C ASP A 38 -11.40 13.35 -2.46
N LEU A 39 -11.03 12.16 -2.95
CA LEU A 39 -11.54 11.66 -4.21
C LEU A 39 -13.03 11.29 -4.11
N TYR A 40 -13.44 10.72 -2.97
CA TYR A 40 -14.86 10.46 -2.72
C TYR A 40 -15.68 11.75 -2.57
N ARG A 41 -15.15 12.78 -1.88
CA ARG A 41 -15.77 14.11 -1.84
C ARG A 41 -15.95 14.70 -3.24
N ALA A 42 -14.94 14.58 -4.12
CA ALA A 42 -15.06 15.01 -5.50
C ALA A 42 -16.17 14.23 -6.26
N TYR A 43 -16.36 12.94 -5.96
CA TYR A 43 -17.48 12.17 -6.49
C TYR A 43 -18.84 12.64 -5.99
N VAL A 44 -18.95 13.13 -4.76
CA VAL A 44 -20.15 13.81 -4.27
C VAL A 44 -20.42 15.08 -5.07
N THR A 45 -19.40 15.95 -5.21
CA THR A 45 -19.52 17.21 -5.96
C THR A 45 -19.89 16.98 -7.43
N SER A 46 -19.37 15.93 -8.06
CA SER A 46 -19.70 15.56 -9.44
C SER A 46 -21.07 14.89 -9.63
N GLY A 47 -21.77 14.56 -8.53
CA GLY A 47 -23.04 13.82 -8.57
C GLY A 47 -22.91 12.32 -8.82
N ARG A 48 -21.69 11.76 -8.85
CA ARG A 48 -21.45 10.32 -8.95
C ARG A 48 -21.86 9.59 -7.66
N ILE A 49 -21.71 10.24 -6.51
CA ILE A 49 -22.29 9.83 -5.22
C ILE A 49 -23.32 10.89 -4.86
N ARG A 50 -24.56 10.49 -4.58
CA ARG A 50 -25.62 11.42 -4.15
C ARG A 50 -25.79 11.36 -2.64
N VAL A 51 -26.36 12.41 -2.06
CA VAL A 51 -26.59 12.50 -0.60
C VAL A 51 -27.41 11.32 -0.09
N GLU A 52 -28.43 10.89 -0.82
CA GLU A 52 -29.26 9.73 -0.47
C GLU A 52 -28.47 8.40 -0.41
N HIS A 53 -27.42 8.24 -1.24
CA HIS A 53 -26.54 7.07 -1.18
C HIS A 53 -25.73 7.07 0.11
N LEU A 54 -25.27 8.23 0.56
CA LEU A 54 -24.58 8.39 1.84
C LEU A 54 -25.52 8.15 3.02
N GLU A 55 -26.73 8.72 2.98
CA GLU A 55 -27.75 8.51 4.02
C GLU A 55 -28.07 7.01 4.18
N ALA A 56 -28.27 6.31 3.07
CA ALA A 56 -28.53 4.86 3.08
C ALA A 56 -27.33 4.07 3.64
N ALA A 57 -26.10 4.45 3.28
CA ALA A 57 -24.88 3.79 3.78
C ALA A 57 -24.63 4.07 5.27
N LEU A 58 -25.03 5.24 5.78
CA LEU A 58 -24.88 5.65 7.18
C LEU A 58 -26.00 5.11 8.08
N GLN A 59 -27.17 4.77 7.54
CA GLN A 59 -28.34 4.29 8.29
C GLN A 59 -28.00 3.19 9.33
N PRO A 60 -27.16 2.17 9.04
CA PRO A 60 -26.86 1.12 10.02
C PRO A 60 -25.98 1.57 11.19
N LEU A 61 -25.24 2.68 11.03
CA LEU A 61 -24.34 3.23 12.05
C LEU A 61 -24.96 4.37 12.84
N ALA A 62 -25.88 5.11 12.23
CA ALA A 62 -26.53 6.24 12.86
C ALA A 62 -27.46 5.79 14.00
N SER A 63 -27.37 6.48 15.13
CA SER A 63 -28.32 6.32 16.23
C SER A 63 -29.51 7.26 16.02
N GLU A 64 -30.68 6.90 16.55
CA GLU A 64 -31.89 7.74 16.53
C GLU A 64 -31.82 8.93 17.51
N ARG A 65 -30.60 9.35 17.92
CA ARG A 65 -30.38 10.46 18.83
C ARG A 65 -30.34 11.77 18.05
N SER A 66 -30.93 12.80 18.64
CA SER A 66 -30.84 14.18 18.18
C SER A 66 -30.49 15.11 19.33
N ILE A 67 -29.81 16.21 19.03
CA ILE A 67 -29.48 17.27 19.97
C ILE A 67 -29.97 18.61 19.43
N VAL A 68 -30.21 19.58 20.29
CA VAL A 68 -30.59 20.92 19.88
C VAL A 68 -29.35 21.81 19.85
N LEU A 69 -29.07 22.41 18.70
CA LEU A 69 -28.06 23.45 18.52
C LEU A 69 -28.77 24.77 18.20
N GLY A 70 -28.76 25.70 19.15
CA GLY A 70 -29.57 26.92 19.12
C GLY A 70 -31.06 26.60 19.05
N SER A 71 -31.69 26.86 17.90
CA SER A 71 -33.11 26.56 17.66
C SER A 71 -33.37 25.35 16.73
N ARG A 72 -32.31 24.65 16.26
CA ARG A 72 -32.43 23.53 15.33
C ARG A 72 -32.11 22.20 16.02
N SER A 73 -32.92 21.18 15.73
CA SER A 73 -32.58 19.79 16.05
C SER A 73 -31.62 19.22 15.00
N VAL A 74 -30.48 18.71 15.46
CA VAL A 74 -29.45 18.06 14.62
C VAL A 74 -29.36 16.59 15.02
N THR A 75 -29.47 15.72 14.03
CA THR A 75 -29.42 14.27 14.21
C THR A 75 -27.97 13.74 14.20
N HIS A 76 -27.74 12.61 14.86
CA HIS A 76 -26.42 11.94 14.80
C HIS A 76 -26.01 11.64 13.35
N ARG A 77 -26.96 11.26 12.49
CA ARG A 77 -26.72 10.96 11.07
C ARG A 77 -26.23 12.17 10.27
N GLU A 78 -26.82 13.34 10.50
CA GLU A 78 -26.37 14.60 9.88
C GLU A 78 -24.92 14.92 10.25
N VAL A 79 -24.53 14.67 11.51
CA VAL A 79 -23.14 14.85 11.95
C VAL A 79 -22.20 13.88 11.23
N LEU A 80 -22.55 12.58 11.16
CA LEU A 80 -21.72 11.59 10.44
C LEU A 80 -21.60 11.91 8.94
N ARG A 81 -22.66 12.41 8.30
CA ARG A 81 -22.60 12.87 6.92
C ARG A 81 -21.63 14.04 6.77
N ALA A 82 -21.69 15.04 7.65
CA ALA A 82 -20.77 16.16 7.63
C ALA A 82 -19.31 15.74 7.89
N CYS A 83 -19.09 14.73 8.74
CA CYS A 83 -17.76 14.12 8.90
C CYS A 83 -17.20 13.63 7.56
N LEU A 84 -18.04 12.96 6.76
CA LEU A 84 -17.67 12.48 5.43
C LEU A 84 -17.49 13.64 4.46
N THR A 85 -18.43 14.59 4.35
CA THR A 85 -18.40 15.61 3.29
C THR A 85 -17.43 16.76 3.57
N GLU A 86 -17.29 17.21 4.82
CA GLU A 86 -16.44 18.35 5.22
C GLU A 86 -15.09 17.95 5.81
N GLY A 87 -14.92 16.70 6.21
CA GLY A 87 -13.62 16.19 6.68
C GLY A 87 -13.36 16.55 8.13
N LEU A 88 -14.44 16.68 8.90
CA LEU A 88 -14.41 17.06 10.30
C LEU A 88 -13.63 16.06 11.18
N CYS A 89 -13.32 14.85 10.71
CA CYS A 89 -12.57 13.86 11.48
C CYS A 89 -11.06 14.02 11.38
N SER A 90 -10.56 14.83 10.46
CA SER A 90 -9.13 15.16 10.39
C SER A 90 -8.77 16.12 11.53
N PRO A 91 -7.77 15.79 12.37
CA PRO A 91 -7.38 16.66 13.47
C PRO A 91 -6.80 17.96 12.93
N VAL A 92 -7.45 19.08 13.24
CA VAL A 92 -6.92 20.42 12.93
C VAL A 92 -5.67 20.65 13.76
N ARG A 93 -4.50 20.54 13.12
CA ARG A 93 -3.21 20.83 13.75
C ARG A 93 -3.00 22.34 13.72
N GLU A 94 -3.31 22.99 14.81
CA GLU A 94 -2.83 24.35 15.06
C GLU A 94 -1.36 24.26 15.47
N PRO A 95 -0.42 24.81 14.67
CA PRO A 95 0.96 24.87 15.10
C PRO A 95 1.02 25.73 16.36
N LEU A 96 1.69 25.23 17.41
CA LEU A 96 1.67 25.90 18.71
C LEU A 96 2.24 27.33 18.66
N ASP A 97 3.04 27.63 17.66
CA ASP A 97 3.73 28.91 17.47
C ASP A 97 3.09 29.81 16.39
N ASP A 98 2.00 29.36 15.75
CA ASP A 98 1.35 30.10 14.67
C ASP A 98 0.27 31.04 15.20
N GLN A 99 0.34 32.30 14.78
CA GLN A 99 -0.59 33.38 15.12
C GLN A 99 -1.29 33.87 13.85
N LEU A 100 -1.80 32.96 13.02
CA LEU A 100 -2.64 33.34 11.89
C LEU A 100 -3.89 34.04 12.40
N ASP A 101 -4.23 35.16 11.76
CA ASP A 101 -5.46 35.89 12.05
C ASP A 101 -6.63 35.08 11.47
N ASP A 102 -7.46 34.53 12.36
CA ASP A 102 -8.61 33.71 12.02
C ASP A 102 -9.85 34.63 11.98
N PRO A 103 -10.56 34.77 10.85
CA PRO A 103 -11.72 35.65 10.77
C PRO A 103 -12.83 35.24 11.76
N ASP A 104 -12.85 33.97 12.19
CA ASP A 104 -13.81 33.43 13.14
C ASP A 104 -13.29 33.44 14.60
N ARG A 105 -12.21 34.17 14.88
CA ARG A 105 -11.50 34.14 16.17
C ARG A 105 -12.41 34.39 17.36
N ASP A 106 -13.29 35.38 17.29
CA ASP A 106 -14.19 35.72 18.40
C ASP A 106 -15.16 34.57 18.71
N GLN A 107 -15.71 33.94 17.68
CA GLN A 107 -16.61 32.78 17.80
C GLN A 107 -15.86 31.56 18.33
N ILE A 108 -14.65 31.31 17.82
CA ILE A 108 -13.78 30.21 18.28
C ILE A 108 -13.50 30.35 19.78
N GLU A 109 -13.18 31.55 20.28
CA GLU A 109 -12.89 31.72 21.71
C GLU A 109 -14.14 31.73 22.60
N GLN A 110 -15.31 32.07 22.05
CA GLN A 110 -16.59 31.87 22.76
C GLN A 110 -16.92 30.38 22.91
N ILE A 111 -16.83 29.60 21.83
CA ILE A 111 -17.08 28.16 21.85
C ILE A 111 -16.03 27.44 22.70
N THR A 112 -14.75 27.81 22.58
CA THR A 112 -13.65 27.24 23.36
C THR A 112 -13.88 27.39 24.87
N ARG A 113 -14.35 28.55 25.33
CA ARG A 113 -14.71 28.78 26.75
C ARG A 113 -15.86 27.89 27.22
N LYS A 114 -16.87 27.65 26.36
CA LYS A 114 -17.95 26.70 26.68
C LYS A 114 -17.43 25.27 26.78
N LEU A 115 -16.60 24.87 25.82
CA LEU A 115 -16.01 23.54 25.77
C LEU A 115 -15.11 23.26 26.99
N GLU A 116 -14.40 24.26 27.52
CA GLU A 116 -13.59 24.13 28.72
C GLU A 116 -14.38 23.68 29.96
N GLN A 117 -15.69 23.96 30.02
CA GLN A 117 -16.55 23.58 31.15
C GLN A 117 -16.97 22.10 31.13
N VAL A 118 -16.92 21.45 29.98
CA VAL A 118 -17.56 20.13 29.75
C VAL A 118 -16.63 19.07 29.16
N LEU A 119 -15.60 19.49 28.40
CA LEU A 119 -14.62 18.58 27.83
C LEU A 119 -13.43 18.42 28.77
N GLU A 120 -13.42 17.26 29.43
CA GLU A 120 -12.24 16.77 30.12
C GLU A 120 -11.20 16.36 29.08
N THR A 121 -10.03 16.99 29.12
CA THR A 121 -8.88 16.53 28.34
C THR A 121 -8.08 15.55 29.16
N PRO A 122 -7.69 14.39 28.60
CA PRO A 122 -6.91 13.41 29.35
C PRO A 122 -5.61 14.04 29.84
N SER A 123 -5.26 13.73 31.09
CA SER A 123 -4.03 14.20 31.72
C SER A 123 -2.81 13.70 30.93
N LEU A 124 -1.64 14.32 31.15
CA LEU A 124 -0.42 13.82 30.54
C LEU A 124 -0.17 12.36 30.93
N ASP A 125 -0.39 12.01 32.20
CA ASP A 125 -0.14 10.67 32.71
C ASP A 125 -1.08 9.63 32.07
N GLU A 126 -2.35 9.98 31.84
CA GLU A 126 -3.29 9.13 31.09
C GLU A 126 -2.84 8.95 29.64
N ARG A 127 -2.42 10.03 28.96
CA ARG A 127 -1.90 9.95 27.59
C ARG A 127 -0.67 9.06 27.49
N VAL A 128 0.27 9.22 28.43
CA VAL A 128 1.48 8.40 28.53
C VAL A 128 1.10 6.93 28.71
N LYS A 129 0.19 6.65 29.65
CA LYS A 129 -0.31 5.29 29.91
C LYS A 129 -0.95 4.67 28.66
N THR A 130 -1.86 5.38 27.99
CA THR A 130 -2.54 4.88 26.77
C THR A 130 -1.53 4.56 25.67
N VAL A 131 -0.52 5.42 25.46
CA VAL A 131 0.53 5.19 24.45
C VAL A 131 1.35 3.94 24.78
N VAL A 132 1.73 3.77 26.04
CA VAL A 132 2.47 2.59 26.50
C VAL A 132 1.66 1.31 26.32
N GLU A 133 0.40 1.29 26.77
CA GLU A 133 -0.49 0.12 26.67
C GLU A 133 -0.77 -0.27 25.21
N THR A 134 -1.03 0.73 24.36
CA THR A 134 -1.29 0.52 22.93
C THR A 134 -0.06 -0.05 22.23
N ASN A 135 1.10 0.57 22.45
CA ASN A 135 2.34 0.14 21.79
C ASN A 135 2.82 -1.21 22.31
N HIS A 136 2.64 -1.51 23.60
CA HIS A 136 2.94 -2.82 24.17
C HIS A 136 2.05 -3.90 23.53
N SER A 137 0.75 -3.64 23.40
CA SER A 137 -0.20 -4.55 22.76
C SER A 137 0.09 -4.77 21.28
N ALA A 138 0.66 -3.75 20.61
CA ALA A 138 1.04 -3.77 19.21
C ALA A 138 2.41 -4.43 18.93
N LEU A 139 3.34 -4.39 19.90
CA LEU A 139 4.70 -4.88 19.72
C LEU A 139 4.70 -6.36 19.34
N CYS A 140 5.47 -6.70 18.32
CA CYS A 140 5.58 -8.00 17.67
C CYS A 140 4.31 -8.57 17.00
N ARG A 141 3.15 -7.90 17.13
CA ARG A 141 1.91 -8.26 16.42
C ARG A 141 1.65 -7.37 15.19
N TRP A 142 1.90 -6.07 15.38
CA TRP A 142 1.67 -5.00 14.40
C TRP A 142 2.94 -4.17 14.18
N LEU A 143 3.91 -4.24 15.09
CA LEU A 143 5.12 -3.44 15.08
C LEU A 143 6.33 -4.33 15.40
N THR A 144 7.32 -4.42 14.51
CA THR A 144 8.57 -5.14 14.83
C THR A 144 9.44 -4.33 15.80
N LEU A 145 10.38 -4.97 16.50
CA LEU A 145 11.37 -4.27 17.33
C LEU A 145 12.20 -3.25 16.53
N SER A 146 12.54 -3.54 15.27
CA SER A 146 13.23 -2.59 14.37
C SER A 146 12.42 -1.32 14.13
N HIS A 147 11.14 -1.46 13.78
CA HIS A 147 10.22 -0.32 13.66
C HIS A 147 10.05 0.43 14.98
N TRP A 148 10.00 -0.28 16.12
CA TRP A 148 9.94 0.37 17.43
C TRP A 148 11.17 1.26 17.69
N CYS A 149 12.38 0.79 17.32
CA CYS A 149 13.60 1.59 17.39
C CYS A 149 13.51 2.81 16.48
N ASP A 150 13.03 2.66 15.24
CA ASP A 150 12.90 3.79 14.32
C ASP A 150 11.91 4.85 14.86
N ASP A 151 10.77 4.40 15.37
CA ASP A 151 9.69 5.24 15.93
C ASP A 151 10.02 5.90 17.28
N THR A 152 11.00 5.38 18.02
CA THR A 152 11.31 5.80 19.40
C THR A 152 12.70 6.41 19.51
N LEU A 153 13.69 5.85 18.84
CA LEU A 153 15.09 6.26 18.89
C LEU A 153 15.49 7.10 17.67
N GLY A 154 14.62 7.21 16.66
CA GLY A 154 14.89 7.96 15.44
C GLY A 154 15.91 7.27 14.52
N THR A 155 16.04 5.95 14.63
CA THR A 155 16.91 5.16 13.77
C THR A 155 16.29 4.93 12.39
N SER A 156 17.04 4.29 11.49
CA SER A 156 16.61 3.88 10.15
C SER A 156 16.86 2.39 9.91
N ILE A 157 16.67 1.58 10.95
CA ILE A 157 16.97 0.14 10.96
C ILE A 157 16.14 -0.59 9.91
N VAL A 158 14.84 -0.31 9.80
CA VAL A 158 13.97 -1.01 8.84
C VAL A 158 14.44 -0.77 7.41
N GLN A 159 14.76 0.49 7.08
CA GLN A 159 15.29 0.85 5.77
C GLN A 159 16.65 0.18 5.52
N THR A 160 17.53 0.19 6.52
CA THR A 160 18.86 -0.44 6.44
C THR A 160 18.77 -1.95 6.18
N ILE A 161 17.89 -2.66 6.89
CA ILE A 161 17.63 -4.09 6.65
C ILE A 161 17.09 -4.29 5.24
N ASN A 162 16.13 -3.47 4.82
CA ASN A 162 15.54 -3.58 3.48
C ASN A 162 16.59 -3.41 2.39
N ASP A 163 17.46 -2.40 2.49
CA ASP A 163 18.52 -2.14 1.52
C ASP A 163 19.52 -3.31 1.44
N GLN A 164 19.89 -3.90 2.59
CA GLN A 164 20.72 -5.11 2.59
C GLN A 164 20.00 -6.29 1.93
N MET A 165 18.73 -6.52 2.26
CA MET A 165 17.97 -7.62 1.66
C MET A 165 17.79 -7.41 0.15
N ILE A 166 17.54 -6.19 -0.32
CA ILE A 166 17.44 -5.86 -1.75
C ILE A 166 18.77 -6.14 -2.45
N LYS A 167 19.89 -5.68 -1.89
CA LYS A 167 21.25 -5.95 -2.40
C LYS A 167 21.49 -7.45 -2.56
N TRP A 168 21.27 -8.24 -1.52
CA TRP A 168 21.53 -9.68 -1.56
C TRP A 168 20.55 -10.45 -2.44
N CYS A 169 19.26 -10.11 -2.40
CA CYS A 169 18.24 -10.75 -3.22
C CYS A 169 18.44 -10.46 -4.70
N SER A 170 18.70 -9.20 -5.08
CA SER A 170 18.94 -8.81 -6.48
C SER A 170 20.13 -9.55 -7.08
N ALA A 171 21.25 -9.64 -6.35
CA ALA A 171 22.42 -10.35 -6.81
C ALA A 171 22.22 -11.89 -6.85
N PHE A 172 21.53 -12.47 -5.87
CA PHE A 172 21.32 -13.92 -5.81
C PHE A 172 20.26 -14.40 -6.81
N LEU A 173 19.22 -13.60 -7.07
CA LEU A 173 18.09 -13.98 -7.90
C LEU A 173 18.24 -13.56 -9.36
N ASP A 174 19.35 -12.91 -9.73
CA ASP A 174 19.66 -12.56 -11.11
C ASP A 174 19.68 -13.79 -12.03
N GLU A 175 18.92 -13.77 -13.10
CA GLU A 175 18.79 -14.90 -14.04
C GLU A 175 19.71 -14.72 -15.26
N GLY A 176 20.92 -14.20 -15.03
CA GLY A 176 21.94 -14.01 -16.07
C GLY A 176 21.83 -12.67 -16.80
N HIS A 177 21.19 -11.66 -16.20
CA HIS A 177 21.12 -10.32 -16.78
C HIS A 177 22.32 -9.46 -16.37
N ALA A 178 22.89 -9.68 -15.19
CA ALA A 178 24.06 -8.96 -14.73
C ALA A 178 25.34 -9.49 -15.39
N ALA A 179 26.22 -8.58 -15.84
CA ALA A 179 27.53 -8.95 -16.36
C ALA A 179 28.42 -9.63 -15.32
N TRP A 180 28.23 -9.29 -14.03
CA TRP A 180 28.90 -9.93 -12.90
C TRP A 180 27.88 -10.67 -12.04
N ALA A 181 27.98 -12.00 -12.05
CA ALA A 181 27.17 -12.86 -11.19
C ALA A 181 27.72 -12.90 -9.76
N MET A 182 26.84 -13.04 -8.77
CA MET A 182 27.24 -13.39 -7.42
C MET A 182 27.97 -14.75 -7.42
N SER A 183 29.07 -14.85 -6.68
CA SER A 183 29.79 -16.12 -6.53
C SER A 183 29.02 -17.08 -5.60
N ASP A 184 29.22 -18.39 -5.79
CA ASP A 184 28.76 -19.46 -4.88
C ASP A 184 27.25 -19.56 -4.72
N ARG A 185 26.49 -19.09 -5.71
CA ARG A 185 25.02 -19.13 -5.73
C ARG A 185 24.46 -20.55 -5.69
N ASP A 186 25.24 -21.52 -6.16
CA ASP A 186 24.96 -22.95 -6.12
C ASP A 186 24.83 -23.49 -4.68
N GLU A 187 25.48 -22.85 -3.70
CA GLU A 187 25.31 -23.20 -2.28
C GLU A 187 23.97 -22.73 -1.68
N GLY A 188 23.23 -21.88 -2.42
CA GLY A 188 21.96 -21.30 -2.01
C GLY A 188 22.09 -20.03 -1.16
N LEU A 189 21.03 -19.21 -1.18
CA LEU A 189 21.05 -17.81 -0.71
C LEU A 189 21.77 -17.57 0.62
N TYR A 190 21.45 -18.36 1.66
CA TYR A 190 22.00 -18.16 3.00
C TYR A 190 23.51 -18.42 3.07
N ARG A 191 24.00 -19.49 2.44
CA ARG A 191 25.43 -19.84 2.48
C ARG A 191 26.26 -18.87 1.64
N SER A 192 25.79 -18.53 0.45
CA SER A 192 26.43 -17.52 -0.40
C SER A 192 26.51 -16.17 0.34
N TRP A 193 25.41 -15.74 0.98
CA TRP A 193 25.39 -14.55 1.82
C TRP A 193 26.40 -14.64 2.97
N LYS A 194 26.35 -15.70 3.79
CA LYS A 194 27.22 -15.86 4.96
C LYS A 194 28.71 -15.76 4.57
N ARG A 195 29.09 -16.40 3.46
CA ARG A 195 30.46 -16.41 2.97
C ARG A 195 30.92 -15.04 2.45
N LEU A 196 30.08 -14.36 1.67
CA LEU A 196 30.40 -13.06 1.07
C LEU A 196 30.32 -11.92 2.08
N ALA A 197 29.25 -11.87 2.87
CA ALA A 197 29.03 -10.85 3.88
C ALA A 197 30.11 -10.86 4.97
N ALA A 198 30.70 -12.03 5.29
CA ALA A 198 31.84 -12.13 6.20
C ALA A 198 33.12 -11.47 5.68
N GLN A 199 33.22 -11.18 4.38
CA GLN A 199 34.37 -10.52 3.76
C GLN A 199 34.21 -9.00 3.64
N GLU A 200 32.99 -8.47 3.81
CA GLU A 200 32.72 -7.03 3.69
C GLU A 200 33.39 -6.23 4.80
N TRP A 201 34.01 -5.09 4.46
CA TRP A 201 34.82 -4.28 5.38
C TRP A 201 34.05 -3.72 6.57
N SER A 202 32.76 -3.45 6.40
CA SER A 202 31.85 -3.10 7.48
C SER A 202 30.43 -3.27 6.99
N LEU A 203 29.66 -4.13 7.64
CA LEU A 203 28.21 -4.15 7.44
C LEU A 203 27.61 -3.05 8.31
N ILE A 204 27.03 -2.08 7.61
CA ILE A 204 26.31 -0.89 8.07
C ILE A 204 25.94 -0.96 9.57
N GLY A 205 26.70 -0.26 10.41
CA GLY A 205 26.36 -0.05 11.82
C GLY A 205 26.44 -1.28 12.73
N ILE A 206 26.90 -2.44 12.26
CA ILE A 206 27.06 -3.67 13.07
C ILE A 206 28.53 -3.86 13.47
N PRO A 207 28.88 -3.66 14.75
CA PRO A 207 30.23 -3.91 15.26
C PRO A 207 30.61 -5.38 15.11
N ASP A 208 31.86 -5.64 14.72
CA ASP A 208 32.45 -6.97 14.54
C ASP A 208 31.63 -7.91 13.62
N SER A 209 30.88 -7.33 12.67
CA SER A 209 29.97 -8.06 11.78
C SER A 209 30.62 -9.26 11.08
N ARG A 210 31.86 -9.12 10.60
CA ARG A 210 32.61 -10.23 9.98
C ARG A 210 32.72 -11.46 10.90
N ARG A 211 33.15 -11.24 12.15
CA ARG A 211 33.32 -12.30 13.15
C ARG A 211 31.97 -12.91 13.53
N LYS A 212 30.95 -12.06 13.70
CA LYS A 212 29.59 -12.50 14.04
C LYS A 212 28.98 -13.37 12.95
N ILE A 213 29.11 -12.99 11.67
CA ILE A 213 28.62 -13.79 10.53
C ILE A 213 29.39 -15.11 10.41
N ALA A 214 30.71 -15.07 10.55
CA ALA A 214 31.53 -16.27 10.50
C ALA A 214 31.16 -17.29 11.59
N ALA A 215 30.67 -16.81 12.75
CA ALA A 215 30.23 -17.63 13.86
C ALA A 215 28.80 -18.16 13.74
N LEU A 216 28.02 -17.72 12.73
CA LEU A 216 26.65 -18.20 12.58
C LEU A 216 26.59 -19.71 12.30
N PRO A 217 25.48 -20.38 12.64
CA PRO A 217 25.22 -21.75 12.20
C PRO A 217 25.26 -21.92 10.68
N ASP A 218 25.55 -23.14 10.22
CA ASP A 218 25.52 -23.47 8.78
C ASP A 218 24.09 -23.73 8.26
N HIS A 219 23.17 -24.07 9.16
CA HIS A 219 21.75 -24.21 8.86
C HIS A 219 21.00 -22.89 9.11
N PRO A 220 20.23 -22.39 8.14
CA PRO A 220 19.48 -21.15 8.29
C PRO A 220 18.38 -21.24 9.35
N GLU A 221 17.81 -22.42 9.59
CA GLU A 221 16.81 -22.68 10.62
C GLU A 221 17.35 -22.34 12.02
N ASP A 222 18.58 -22.75 12.32
CA ASP A 222 19.23 -22.50 13.60
C ASP A 222 19.50 -21.01 13.79
N THR A 223 19.96 -20.33 12.74
CA THR A 223 20.20 -18.87 12.78
C THR A 223 18.91 -18.09 12.99
N LEU A 224 17.82 -18.53 12.35
CA LEU A 224 16.49 -17.96 12.51
C LEU A 224 16.02 -18.12 13.96
N LEU A 225 16.09 -19.32 14.52
CA LEU A 225 15.67 -19.61 15.89
C LEU A 225 16.53 -18.86 16.92
N GLU A 226 17.86 -18.90 16.76
CA GLU A 226 18.80 -18.15 17.61
C GLU A 226 18.50 -16.65 17.58
N SER A 227 18.16 -16.10 16.41
CA SER A 227 17.80 -14.68 16.30
C SER A 227 16.49 -14.33 17.01
N LEU A 228 15.48 -15.20 16.94
CA LEU A 228 14.23 -15.02 17.69
C LEU A 228 14.45 -15.12 19.20
N ASP A 229 15.30 -16.05 19.64
CA ASP A 229 15.63 -16.26 21.05
C ASP A 229 16.44 -15.08 21.62
N LEU A 230 17.44 -14.59 20.88
CA LEU A 230 18.26 -13.44 21.28
C LEU A 230 17.49 -12.12 21.25
N LEU A 231 16.50 -11.98 20.37
CA LEU A 231 15.54 -10.87 20.41
C LEU A 231 14.49 -11.05 21.53
N GLY A 232 14.42 -12.22 22.16
CA GLY A 232 13.48 -12.53 23.24
C GLY A 232 12.03 -12.63 22.79
N ILE A 233 11.75 -12.95 21.52
CA ILE A 233 10.38 -12.96 20.98
C ILE A 233 9.57 -14.13 21.59
N PRO A 234 8.46 -13.86 22.31
CA PRO A 234 7.61 -14.89 22.89
C PRO A 234 7.04 -15.82 21.81
N ILE A 235 6.91 -17.12 22.13
CA ILE A 235 6.52 -18.17 21.18
C ILE A 235 5.17 -17.86 20.50
N GLU A 236 4.23 -17.30 21.26
CA GLU A 236 2.90 -16.92 20.84
C GLU A 236 2.89 -15.71 19.88
N LEU A 237 3.95 -14.90 19.86
CA LEU A 237 4.09 -13.74 18.96
C LEU A 237 4.97 -14.03 17.74
N ARG A 238 5.66 -15.18 17.69
CA ARG A 238 6.60 -15.50 16.60
C ARG A 238 5.93 -15.54 15.24
N GLN A 239 4.71 -16.07 15.13
CA GLN A 239 4.00 -16.14 13.85
C GLN A 239 3.74 -14.73 13.28
N ASP A 240 3.21 -13.83 14.10
CA ASP A 240 2.93 -12.45 13.68
C ASP A 240 4.24 -11.72 13.36
N TYR A 241 5.26 -11.88 14.21
CA TYR A 241 6.56 -11.26 14.01
C TYR A 241 7.23 -11.70 12.71
N LEU A 242 7.23 -12.99 12.40
CA LEU A 242 7.75 -13.53 11.14
C LEU A 242 6.94 -13.05 9.94
N SER A 243 5.62 -12.93 10.09
CA SER A 243 4.74 -12.40 9.04
C SER A 243 5.10 -10.94 8.71
N LEU A 244 5.34 -10.10 9.72
CA LEU A 244 5.82 -8.72 9.52
C LEU A 244 7.18 -8.69 8.80
N GLN A 245 8.10 -9.60 9.13
CA GLN A 245 9.42 -9.66 8.49
C GLN A 245 9.36 -10.12 7.02
N LEU A 246 8.48 -11.07 6.69
CA LEU A 246 8.26 -11.53 5.32
C LEU A 246 7.62 -10.45 4.44
N THR A 247 6.70 -9.69 5.02
CA THR A 247 5.86 -8.74 4.30
C THR A 247 6.51 -7.35 4.16
N ALA A 248 7.62 -7.10 4.85
CA ALA A 248 8.37 -5.85 4.72
C ALA A 248 8.99 -5.61 3.32
N LEU A 249 9.20 -6.67 2.53
CA LEU A 249 9.60 -6.60 1.12
C LEU A 249 8.73 -7.53 0.29
N PRO A 250 7.45 -7.19 0.06
CA PRO A 250 6.45 -8.14 -0.43
C PRO A 250 6.77 -8.64 -1.86
N GLY A 251 7.44 -7.84 -2.68
CA GLY A 251 7.95 -8.27 -4.00
C GLY A 251 8.98 -9.38 -3.89
N TRP A 252 10.03 -9.20 -3.08
CA TRP A 252 11.08 -10.20 -2.89
C TRP A 252 10.57 -11.43 -2.14
N GLY A 253 9.83 -11.24 -1.05
CA GLY A 253 9.23 -12.35 -0.28
C GLY A 253 8.28 -13.19 -1.14
N GLY A 254 7.42 -12.53 -1.94
CA GLY A 254 6.51 -13.19 -2.86
C GLY A 254 7.23 -13.94 -3.98
N PHE A 255 8.26 -13.34 -4.59
CA PHE A 255 9.04 -14.01 -5.64
C PHE A 255 9.83 -15.22 -5.10
N ILE A 256 10.40 -15.11 -3.89
CA ILE A 256 11.08 -16.24 -3.23
C ILE A 256 10.09 -17.36 -2.88
N LYS A 257 8.88 -17.01 -2.41
CA LYS A 257 7.82 -17.99 -2.17
C LYS A 257 7.48 -18.74 -3.47
N TRP A 258 7.20 -18.00 -4.55
CA TRP A 258 6.91 -18.58 -5.87
C TRP A 258 8.05 -19.48 -6.36
N ARG A 259 9.31 -19.01 -6.29
CA ARG A 259 10.50 -19.81 -6.61
C ARG A 259 10.60 -21.11 -5.82
N GLY A 260 10.24 -21.09 -4.53
CA GLY A 260 10.25 -22.26 -3.67
C GLY A 260 9.15 -23.29 -3.98
N GLU A 261 8.01 -22.82 -4.52
CA GLU A 261 6.88 -23.66 -4.93
C GLU A 261 7.11 -24.28 -6.32
N GLU A 262 7.73 -23.55 -7.25
CA GLU A 262 8.08 -24.00 -8.59
C GLU A 262 9.38 -24.82 -8.64
N ARG A 263 9.36 -26.04 -8.06
CA ARG A 263 10.56 -26.89 -7.93
C ARG A 263 11.22 -27.30 -9.25
N ASP A 264 10.45 -27.34 -10.34
CA ASP A 264 10.95 -27.69 -11.67
C ASP A 264 11.51 -26.48 -12.44
N TYR A 265 11.44 -25.28 -11.85
CA TYR A 265 11.98 -24.08 -12.47
C TYR A 265 13.52 -24.16 -12.56
N PRO A 266 14.13 -24.00 -13.75
CA PRO A 266 15.56 -24.26 -13.96
C PRO A 266 16.47 -23.51 -12.98
N TRP A 267 16.17 -22.23 -12.71
CA TRP A 267 16.95 -21.43 -11.80
C TRP A 267 16.77 -21.85 -10.34
N GLN A 268 15.62 -22.41 -9.95
CA GLN A 268 15.43 -22.94 -8.60
C GLN A 268 16.23 -24.21 -8.38
N GLN A 269 16.34 -25.07 -9.41
CA GLN A 269 17.18 -26.27 -9.37
C GLN A 269 18.66 -25.91 -9.30
N ALA A 270 19.11 -24.91 -10.07
CA ALA A 270 20.50 -24.47 -10.08
C ALA A 270 20.90 -23.70 -8.81
N HIS A 271 20.03 -22.80 -8.34
CA HIS A 271 20.30 -21.87 -7.25
C HIS A 271 19.11 -21.83 -6.28
N PRO A 272 19.05 -22.76 -5.30
CA PRO A 272 17.86 -22.96 -4.48
C PRO A 272 17.67 -21.85 -3.44
N VAL A 273 16.53 -21.17 -3.50
CA VAL A 273 16.09 -20.17 -2.53
C VAL A 273 14.86 -20.65 -1.74
N GLY A 274 14.59 -20.03 -0.58
CA GLY A 274 13.40 -20.29 0.21
C GLY A 274 13.20 -19.25 1.31
N LEU A 275 11.99 -19.18 1.85
CA LEU A 275 11.60 -18.16 2.85
C LEU A 275 12.38 -18.28 4.16
N VAL A 276 12.76 -19.49 4.59
CA VAL A 276 13.59 -19.68 5.79
C VAL A 276 14.97 -19.03 5.63
N LYS A 277 15.60 -19.21 4.47
CA LYS A 277 16.90 -18.57 4.15
C LYS A 277 16.78 -17.04 4.14
N PHE A 278 15.71 -16.51 3.55
CA PHE A 278 15.42 -15.08 3.55
C PHE A 278 15.23 -14.53 4.97
N LEU A 279 14.42 -15.22 5.79
CA LEU A 279 14.15 -14.83 7.17
C LEU A 279 15.39 -14.91 8.07
N ALA A 280 16.21 -15.94 7.92
CA ALA A 280 17.44 -16.09 8.70
C ALA A 280 18.37 -14.88 8.55
N ILE A 281 18.61 -14.45 7.30
CA ILE A 281 19.43 -13.27 7.00
C ILE A 281 18.77 -12.01 7.58
N ARG A 282 17.48 -11.82 7.30
CA ARG A 282 16.75 -10.62 7.69
C ARG A 282 16.69 -10.46 9.21
N LEU A 283 16.39 -11.53 9.93
CA LEU A 283 16.32 -11.54 11.39
C LEU A 283 17.68 -11.36 12.04
N TRP A 284 18.75 -11.86 11.41
CA TRP A 284 20.10 -11.60 11.87
C TRP A 284 20.41 -10.09 11.84
N TYR A 285 20.13 -9.41 10.73
CA TYR A 285 20.28 -7.95 10.67
C TYR A 285 19.38 -7.23 11.70
N ALA A 286 18.12 -7.66 11.83
CA ALA A 286 17.19 -7.08 12.80
C ALA A 286 17.72 -7.20 14.23
N ARG A 287 18.20 -8.38 14.61
CA ARG A 287 18.81 -8.66 15.92
C ARG A 287 19.99 -7.74 16.20
N GLU A 288 20.96 -7.69 15.30
CA GLU A 288 22.20 -6.95 15.52
C GLU A 288 21.97 -5.43 15.58
N LEU A 289 21.13 -4.91 14.68
CA LEU A 289 20.85 -3.47 14.61
C LEU A 289 19.99 -3.00 15.79
N VAL A 290 18.96 -3.77 16.17
CA VAL A 290 18.15 -3.47 17.36
C VAL A 290 19.01 -3.49 18.61
N GLN A 291 19.88 -4.50 18.76
CA GLN A 291 20.79 -4.56 19.89
C GLN A 291 21.76 -3.37 19.91
N ALA A 292 22.35 -3.01 18.77
CA ALA A 292 23.27 -1.88 18.68
C ALA A 292 22.59 -0.57 19.09
N ALA A 293 21.41 -0.27 18.53
CA ALA A 293 20.66 0.94 18.85
C ALA A 293 20.20 0.96 20.33
N CYS A 294 19.64 -0.15 20.83
CA CYS A 294 19.19 -0.21 22.22
C CYS A 294 20.35 -0.06 23.22
N ARG A 295 21.54 -0.59 22.91
CA ARG A 295 22.74 -0.37 23.76
C ARG A 295 23.20 1.08 23.70
N GLU A 296 23.24 1.68 22.51
CA GLU A 296 23.72 3.05 22.31
C GLU A 296 22.81 4.12 22.95
N TYR A 297 21.49 3.96 22.82
CA TYR A 297 20.54 4.98 23.27
C TYR A 297 20.00 4.72 24.68
N LEU A 298 19.83 3.44 25.06
CA LEU A 298 19.10 3.04 26.26
C LEU A 298 19.91 2.15 27.21
N ASP A 299 21.15 1.79 26.89
CA ASP A 299 21.96 0.87 27.70
C ASP A 299 21.21 -0.43 28.07
N ILE A 300 20.47 -1.01 27.11
CA ILE A 300 19.80 -2.31 27.22
C ILE A 300 20.16 -3.21 26.04
N GLN A 301 19.92 -4.52 26.13
CA GLN A 301 20.25 -5.49 25.08
C GLN A 301 19.29 -5.45 23.88
N GLY A 302 18.14 -4.80 24.01
CA GLY A 302 17.14 -4.70 22.94
C GLY A 302 16.28 -5.95 22.78
N ARG A 303 16.17 -6.77 23.84
CA ARG A 303 15.22 -7.88 23.90
C ARG A 303 13.80 -7.36 24.07
N PHE A 304 12.82 -8.14 23.63
CA PHE A 304 11.39 -7.83 23.79
C PHE A 304 11.02 -7.46 25.24
N ASP A 305 11.43 -8.28 26.21
CA ASP A 305 11.11 -8.09 27.64
C ASP A 305 11.74 -6.81 28.23
N GLU A 306 12.96 -6.48 27.81
CA GLU A 306 13.64 -5.25 28.22
C GLU A 306 13.02 -4.00 27.59
N ILE A 307 12.61 -4.07 26.32
CA ILE A 307 11.91 -2.98 25.64
C ILE A 307 10.56 -2.72 26.30
N VAL A 308 9.79 -3.77 26.60
CA VAL A 308 8.52 -3.66 27.35
C VAL A 308 8.75 -3.06 28.73
N SER A 309 9.79 -3.50 29.45
CA SER A 309 10.13 -2.97 30.77
C SER A 309 10.54 -1.50 30.68
N TYR A 310 11.33 -1.10 29.67
CA TYR A 310 11.68 0.29 29.43
C TYR A 310 10.45 1.17 29.19
N MET A 311 9.51 0.74 28.34
CA MET A 311 8.27 1.47 28.07
C MET A 311 7.44 1.70 29.35
N ARG A 312 7.45 0.74 30.28
CA ARG A 312 6.72 0.84 31.55
C ARG A 312 7.48 1.72 32.56
N ASP A 313 8.76 1.45 32.77
CA ASP A 313 9.54 2.01 33.87
C ASP A 313 10.03 3.44 33.55
N TYR A 314 10.18 3.77 32.27
CA TYR A 314 10.56 5.10 31.74
C TYR A 314 9.48 5.67 30.83
N SER A 315 8.20 5.48 31.19
CA SER A 315 7.04 5.79 30.33
C SER A 315 6.97 7.24 29.84
N GLU A 316 7.35 8.21 30.68
CA GLU A 316 7.37 9.63 30.29
C GLU A 316 8.50 9.98 29.32
N GLU A 317 9.70 9.43 29.55
CA GLU A 317 10.83 9.55 28.62
C GLU A 317 10.44 8.94 27.27
N TYR A 318 9.92 7.71 27.29
CA TYR A 318 9.44 7.00 26.11
C TYR A 318 8.40 7.83 25.34
N TYR A 319 7.45 8.44 26.05
CA TYR A 319 6.43 9.29 25.45
C TYR A 319 7.05 10.49 24.73
N LEU A 320 7.95 11.25 25.38
CA LEU A 320 8.58 12.42 24.75
C LEU A 320 9.42 12.03 23.53
N ARG A 321 10.18 10.92 23.60
CA ARG A 321 10.92 10.38 22.46
C ARG A 321 10.01 10.12 21.26
N ARG A 322 8.85 9.48 21.47
CA ARG A 322 7.88 9.26 20.39
C ARG A 322 7.27 10.55 19.86
N GLN A 323 6.96 11.51 20.72
CA GLN A 323 6.46 12.82 20.25
C GLN A 323 7.52 13.57 19.44
N ARG A 324 8.81 13.43 19.79
CA ARG A 324 9.93 13.99 19.04
C ARG A 324 10.03 13.42 17.62
N ILE A 325 9.94 12.09 17.47
CA ILE A 325 10.03 11.44 16.16
C ILE A 325 8.77 11.70 15.32
N ALA A 326 7.59 11.73 15.95
CA ALA A 326 6.34 12.08 15.29
C ALA A 326 6.22 13.57 14.89
N GLY A 327 7.18 14.42 15.28
CA GLY A 327 7.18 15.85 14.97
C GLY A 327 6.12 16.64 15.74
N HIS A 328 5.71 16.16 16.92
CA HIS A 328 4.66 16.80 17.74
C HIS A 328 5.21 17.71 18.83
N LEU A 329 6.53 17.72 19.06
CA LEU A 329 7.16 18.61 20.04
C LEU A 329 7.48 19.99 19.42
N PRO A 330 7.34 21.08 20.18
CA PRO A 330 7.92 22.37 19.79
C PRO A 330 9.43 22.28 19.58
N ALA A 331 9.99 23.12 18.70
CA ALA A 331 11.40 23.06 18.30
C ALA A 331 12.39 23.04 19.47
N LEU A 332 12.18 23.90 20.47
CA LEU A 332 13.04 23.97 21.68
C LEU A 332 13.06 22.65 22.46
N TYR A 333 11.88 22.04 22.65
CA TYR A 333 11.78 20.74 23.34
C TYR A 333 12.33 19.61 22.49
N ALA A 334 12.19 19.72 21.17
CA ALA A 334 12.72 18.74 20.25
C ALA A 334 14.26 18.66 20.35
N GLU A 335 14.93 19.83 20.37
CA GLU A 335 16.38 19.91 20.58
C GLU A 335 16.82 19.41 21.97
N GLU A 336 16.07 19.73 23.03
CA GLU A 336 16.38 19.25 24.38
C GLU A 336 16.29 17.72 24.48
N VAL A 337 15.26 17.13 23.86
CA VAL A 337 15.10 15.66 23.77
C VAL A 337 16.26 15.03 22.98
N ASP A 338 16.69 15.63 21.88
CA ASP A 338 17.83 15.15 21.10
C ASP A 338 19.14 15.17 21.91
N ARG A 339 19.36 16.22 22.73
CA ARG A 339 20.54 16.29 23.63
C ARG A 339 20.53 15.21 24.71
N LEU A 340 19.36 14.72 25.10
CA LEU A 340 19.18 13.66 26.09
C LEU A 340 19.11 12.25 25.46
N ALA A 341 19.18 12.11 24.13
CA ALA A 341 18.90 10.86 23.43
C ALA A 341 19.73 9.66 23.92
N HIS A 342 20.97 9.88 24.37
CA HIS A 342 21.89 8.85 24.88
C HIS A 342 21.99 8.81 26.42
N ARG A 343 21.06 9.45 27.13
CA ARG A 343 21.09 9.60 28.60
C ARG A 343 19.81 9.04 29.24
N LYS A 344 19.60 7.72 29.14
CA LYS A 344 18.44 7.05 29.76
C LYS A 344 18.30 7.43 31.23
N GLY A 345 17.12 7.91 31.62
CA GLY A 345 16.79 8.25 33.00
C GLY A 345 17.54 9.45 33.61
N GLN A 346 18.43 10.12 32.88
CA GLN A 346 19.23 11.24 33.40
C GLN A 346 18.84 12.55 32.73
N GLY A 347 18.42 13.55 33.50
CA GLY A 347 18.07 14.89 33.01
C GLY A 347 16.65 15.04 32.44
N TRP A 348 15.94 13.94 32.19
CA TRP A 348 14.57 13.95 31.66
C TRP A 348 13.55 14.64 32.57
N ASN A 349 13.70 14.51 33.90
CA ASN A 349 12.77 15.11 34.86
C ASN A 349 12.64 16.63 34.68
N THR A 350 13.75 17.33 34.42
CA THR A 350 13.75 18.78 34.23
C THR A 350 12.96 19.18 32.98
N VAL A 351 13.16 18.47 31.88
CA VAL A 351 12.44 18.69 30.62
C VAL A 351 10.95 18.35 30.78
N LEU A 352 10.64 17.23 31.44
CA LEU A 352 9.28 16.78 31.70
C LEU A 352 8.49 17.75 32.58
N THR A 353 9.08 18.26 33.66
CA THR A 353 8.45 19.27 34.51
C THR A 353 8.09 20.51 33.70
N ARG A 354 9.03 21.02 32.89
CA ARG A 354 8.77 22.18 32.02
C ARG A 354 7.74 21.89 30.95
N TYR A 355 7.80 20.72 30.32
CA TYR A 355 6.85 20.31 29.29
C TYR A 355 5.42 20.23 29.86
N ARG A 356 5.26 19.70 31.07
CA ARG A 356 3.99 19.66 31.81
C ARG A 356 3.43 21.05 32.07
N THR A 357 4.26 22.04 32.41
CA THR A 357 3.79 23.39 32.74
C THR A 357 3.61 24.29 31.53
N GLU A 358 4.49 24.22 30.54
CA GLU A 358 4.54 25.16 29.41
C GLU A 358 3.78 24.64 28.18
N VAL A 359 3.84 23.33 27.90
CA VAL A 359 3.40 22.76 26.62
C VAL A 359 2.06 22.05 26.72
N VAL A 360 1.82 21.29 27.80
CA VAL A 360 0.54 20.56 27.98
C VAL A 360 -0.67 21.49 27.97
N PRO A 361 -0.70 22.64 28.69
CA PRO A 361 -1.83 23.56 28.66
C PRO A 361 -2.04 24.17 27.26
N ARG A 362 -0.95 24.48 26.54
CA ARG A 362 -1.02 24.99 25.16
C ARG A 362 -1.63 23.95 24.21
N HIS A 363 -1.25 22.67 24.33
CA HIS A 363 -1.89 21.60 23.55
C HIS A 363 -3.37 21.42 23.89
N GLN A 364 -3.75 21.54 25.15
CA GLN A 364 -5.16 21.46 25.57
C GLN A 364 -5.97 22.62 24.97
N ALA A 365 -5.43 23.85 25.03
CA ALA A 365 -6.04 25.01 24.39
C ALA A 365 -6.17 24.82 22.87
N ALA A 366 -5.10 24.39 22.20
CA ALA A 366 -5.09 24.11 20.77
C ALA A 366 -6.11 23.02 20.38
N ARG A 367 -6.24 21.94 21.16
CA ARG A 367 -7.25 20.89 20.93
C ARG A 367 -8.67 21.44 21.07
N ARG A 368 -8.93 22.28 22.07
CA ARG A 368 -10.26 22.91 22.26
C ARG A 368 -10.60 23.86 21.12
N ARG A 369 -9.65 24.68 20.66
CA ARG A 369 -9.82 25.52 19.46
C ARG A 369 -10.03 24.70 18.19
N GLY A 370 -9.28 23.62 18.02
CA GLY A 370 -9.48 22.67 16.92
C GLY A 370 -10.90 22.08 16.92
N ASN A 371 -11.42 21.72 18.09
CA ASN A 371 -12.80 21.27 18.23
C ASN A 371 -13.83 22.39 17.95
N ALA A 372 -13.57 23.63 18.38
CA ALA A 372 -14.41 24.77 18.05
C ALA A 372 -14.47 25.01 16.52
N ARG A 373 -13.33 24.93 15.82
CA ARG A 373 -13.28 25.02 14.35
C ARG A 373 -14.07 23.90 13.67
N ARG A 374 -14.00 22.66 14.19
CA ARG A 374 -14.81 21.53 13.68
C ARG A 374 -16.30 21.78 13.86
N LEU A 375 -16.71 22.37 14.99
CA LEU A 375 -18.11 22.74 15.23
C LEU A 375 -18.59 23.86 14.30
N LEU A 376 -17.76 24.86 14.01
CA LEU A 376 -18.07 25.91 13.03
C LEU A 376 -18.13 25.36 11.59
N ALA A 377 -17.25 24.43 11.22
CA ALA A 377 -17.35 23.75 9.93
C ALA A 377 -18.64 22.91 9.84
N LEU A 378 -19.05 22.26 10.93
CA LEU A 378 -20.32 21.56 11.02
C LEU A 378 -21.51 22.52 10.88
N SER A 379 -21.52 23.67 11.57
CA SER A 379 -22.63 24.64 11.47
C SER A 379 -22.84 25.09 10.03
N ARG A 380 -21.75 25.40 9.32
CA ARG A 380 -21.79 25.79 7.90
C ARG A 380 -22.38 24.71 7.00
N SER A 381 -21.95 23.45 7.17
CA SER A 381 -22.46 22.32 6.40
C SER A 381 -23.95 22.06 6.66
N LEU A 382 -24.39 22.29 7.90
CA LEU A 382 -25.79 22.19 8.28
C LEU A 382 -26.60 23.46 7.98
N GLN A 383 -26.00 24.53 7.45
CA GLN A 383 -26.66 25.83 7.22
C GLN A 383 -27.26 26.43 8.52
N LEU A 384 -26.54 26.26 9.63
CA LEU A 384 -26.81 26.93 10.90
C LEU A 384 -26.11 28.30 10.93
N LEU A 385 -26.75 29.28 11.57
CA LEU A 385 -26.10 30.56 11.87
C LEU A 385 -25.07 30.35 12.98
N ASP A 386 -23.90 30.99 12.88
CA ASP A 386 -22.83 30.85 13.88
C ASP A 386 -23.28 31.30 15.27
N GLU A 387 -24.19 32.29 15.34
CA GLU A 387 -24.85 32.75 16.58
C GLU A 387 -25.61 31.61 17.28
N GLN A 388 -26.32 30.75 16.54
CA GLN A 388 -27.06 29.62 17.10
C GLN A 388 -26.11 28.58 17.72
N LEU A 389 -24.95 28.37 17.11
CA LEU A 389 -23.93 27.48 17.64
C LEU A 389 -23.32 28.07 18.93
N VAL A 390 -23.03 29.38 18.92
CA VAL A 390 -22.56 30.10 20.10
C VAL A 390 -23.58 30.07 21.23
N GLU A 391 -24.88 30.12 20.96
CA GLU A 391 -25.95 30.07 21.98
C GLU A 391 -26.17 28.67 22.57
N SER A 392 -25.73 27.62 21.88
CA SER A 392 -25.98 26.22 22.26
C SER A 392 -25.43 25.84 23.65
N GLU A 393 -26.12 24.91 24.31
CA GLU A 393 -25.71 24.37 25.61
C GLU A 393 -24.33 23.67 25.52
N PRO A 394 -23.40 23.88 26.47
CA PRO A 394 -22.08 23.25 26.46
C PRO A 394 -22.16 21.72 26.33
N GLN A 395 -23.12 21.08 27.00
CA GLN A 395 -23.31 19.63 26.94
C GLN A 395 -23.73 19.14 25.55
N ALA A 396 -24.48 19.95 24.79
CA ALA A 396 -24.84 19.62 23.40
C ALA A 396 -23.60 19.68 22.50
N LEU A 397 -22.75 20.70 22.66
CA LEU A 397 -21.49 20.83 21.92
C LEU A 397 -20.52 19.68 22.21
N LYS A 398 -20.41 19.26 23.49
CA LYS A 398 -19.66 18.06 23.88
C LYS A 398 -20.18 16.81 23.16
N GLN A 399 -21.49 16.61 23.15
CA GLN A 399 -22.09 15.43 22.53
C GLN A 399 -21.81 15.34 21.03
N VAL A 400 -21.80 16.48 20.31
CA VAL A 400 -21.38 16.52 18.89
C VAL A 400 -19.95 16.04 18.75
N ILE A 401 -19.03 16.57 19.56
CA ILE A 401 -17.60 16.23 19.47
C ILE A 401 -17.41 14.74 19.73
N GLU A 402 -18.10 14.17 20.71
CA GLU A 402 -18.09 12.73 20.98
C GLU A 402 -18.58 11.91 19.77
N TRP A 403 -19.62 12.37 19.07
CA TRP A 403 -20.06 11.70 17.83
C TRP A 403 -19.03 11.77 16.71
N ILE A 404 -18.36 12.92 16.53
CA ILE A 404 -17.30 13.06 15.53
C ILE A 404 -16.08 12.19 15.92
N GLU A 405 -15.67 12.17 17.18
CA GLU A 405 -14.55 11.35 17.68
C GLU A 405 -14.86 9.84 17.63
N ALA A 406 -16.11 9.44 17.79
CA ALA A 406 -16.57 8.04 17.67
C ALA A 406 -16.58 7.52 16.22
N PHE A 407 -16.43 8.40 15.22
CA PHE A 407 -16.41 8.05 13.79
C PHE A 407 -15.10 8.50 13.11
N PRO A 408 -13.96 7.90 13.47
CA PRO A 408 -12.65 8.27 12.92
C PRO A 408 -12.55 7.99 11.42
N GLU A 409 -11.65 8.68 10.73
CA GLU A 409 -11.45 8.55 9.28
C GLU A 409 -11.13 7.12 8.82
N SER A 410 -10.52 6.32 9.70
CA SER A 410 -10.27 4.89 9.47
C SER A 410 -11.55 4.07 9.20
N HIS A 411 -12.72 4.55 9.62
CA HIS A 411 -14.01 3.89 9.42
C HIS A 411 -14.76 4.42 8.18
N HIS A 412 -14.28 5.48 7.53
CA HIS A 412 -15.00 6.14 6.44
C HIS A 412 -15.00 5.31 5.16
N GLY A 413 -13.94 4.55 4.90
CA GLY A 413 -13.70 3.85 3.64
C GLY A 413 -14.84 2.93 3.20
N ILE A 414 -15.40 2.15 4.12
CA ILE A 414 -16.51 1.24 3.82
C ILE A 414 -17.82 1.98 3.50
N ILE A 415 -18.06 3.12 4.17
CA ILE A 415 -19.26 3.94 3.95
C ILE A 415 -19.19 4.62 2.60
N TRP A 416 -18.03 5.17 2.26
CA TRP A 416 -17.77 5.72 0.94
C TRP A 416 -17.92 4.67 -0.17
N LEU A 417 -17.34 3.49 0.01
CA LEU A 417 -17.43 2.41 -0.96
C LEU A 417 -18.88 2.00 -1.21
N LYS A 418 -19.67 1.78 -0.15
CA LYS A 418 -21.10 1.44 -0.28
C LYS A 418 -21.90 2.52 -1.01
N ALA A 419 -21.68 3.79 -0.69
CA ALA A 419 -22.37 4.90 -1.35
C ALA A 419 -21.96 5.01 -2.83
N PHE A 420 -20.69 4.80 -3.14
CA PHE A 420 -20.16 4.79 -4.50
C PHE A 420 -20.73 3.64 -5.34
N GLU A 421 -20.75 2.43 -4.80
CA GLU A 421 -21.34 1.27 -5.47
C GLU A 421 -22.84 1.44 -5.70
N ALA A 422 -23.57 1.99 -4.73
CA ALA A 422 -25.00 2.29 -4.88
C ALA A 422 -25.26 3.24 -6.05
N GLY A 423 -24.51 4.34 -6.15
CA GLY A 423 -24.63 5.28 -7.27
C GLY A 423 -24.29 4.66 -8.62
N TYR A 424 -23.27 3.79 -8.68
CA TYR A 424 -22.96 3.05 -9.90
C TYR A 424 -24.07 2.05 -10.28
N HIS A 425 -24.56 1.27 -9.32
CA HIS A 425 -25.61 0.27 -9.56
C HIS A 425 -26.88 0.91 -10.10
N GLU A 426 -27.30 2.02 -9.52
CA GLU A 426 -28.50 2.72 -9.95
C GLU A 426 -28.37 3.25 -11.38
N GLN A 427 -27.27 3.95 -11.70
CA GLN A 427 -27.01 4.44 -13.06
C GLN A 427 -26.95 3.30 -14.08
N LEU A 428 -26.36 2.17 -13.70
CA LEU A 428 -26.29 0.99 -14.56
C LEU A 428 -27.68 0.39 -14.78
N ILE A 429 -28.48 0.23 -13.73
CA ILE A 429 -29.85 -0.31 -13.80
C ILE A 429 -30.72 0.59 -14.67
N GLU A 430 -30.68 1.91 -14.49
CA GLU A 430 -31.41 2.86 -15.33
C GLU A 430 -31.05 2.74 -16.81
N ARG A 431 -29.76 2.62 -17.14
CA ARG A 431 -29.29 2.42 -18.51
C ARG A 431 -29.78 1.10 -19.10
N LEU A 432 -29.69 0.02 -18.34
CA LEU A 432 -30.15 -1.31 -18.77
C LEU A 432 -31.66 -1.34 -19.00
N MET A 433 -32.44 -0.72 -18.10
CA MET A 433 -33.89 -0.62 -18.24
C MET A 433 -34.27 0.23 -19.46
N SER A 434 -33.58 1.35 -19.68
CA SER A 434 -33.81 2.23 -20.84
C SER A 434 -33.46 1.55 -22.17
N ALA A 435 -32.37 0.78 -22.21
CA ALA A 435 -31.97 0.02 -23.40
C ALA A 435 -32.98 -1.08 -23.75
N ASN A 436 -33.42 -1.85 -22.75
CA ASN A 436 -34.42 -2.91 -22.93
C ASN A 436 -35.78 -2.35 -23.40
N GLN A 437 -36.18 -1.17 -22.92
CA GLN A 437 -37.39 -0.50 -23.41
C GLN A 437 -37.28 -0.11 -24.89
N ARG A 438 -36.12 0.38 -25.35
CA ARG A 438 -35.90 0.73 -26.77
C ARG A 438 -35.94 -0.50 -27.68
N GLU A 439 -35.30 -1.59 -27.30
CA GLU A 439 -35.35 -2.85 -28.07
C GLU A 439 -36.78 -3.41 -28.18
N ARG A 440 -37.60 -3.27 -27.12
CA ARG A 440 -39.01 -3.71 -27.16
C ARG A 440 -39.89 -2.86 -28.10
N THR A 441 -39.58 -1.58 -28.25
CA THR A 441 -40.32 -0.71 -29.19
C THR A 441 -39.91 -0.93 -30.64
N ASP A 442 -38.68 -1.36 -30.90
CA ASP A 442 -38.19 -1.70 -32.23
C ASP A 442 -38.52 -3.16 -32.58
N ILE A 443 -39.81 -3.47 -32.74
CA ILE A 443 -40.23 -4.76 -33.31
C ILE A 443 -39.79 -4.80 -34.78
N PRO A 444 -38.92 -5.74 -35.21
CA PRO A 444 -38.48 -5.80 -36.59
C PRO A 444 -39.69 -6.08 -37.50
N THR A 445 -40.01 -5.12 -38.38
CA THR A 445 -41.11 -5.22 -39.34
C THR A 445 -40.78 -6.11 -40.55
N ALA A 446 -39.54 -6.57 -40.67
CA ALA A 446 -39.07 -7.44 -41.75
C ALA A 446 -38.75 -8.86 -41.24
N PRO A 447 -38.97 -9.91 -42.07
CA PRO A 447 -38.59 -11.27 -41.72
C PRO A 447 -37.07 -11.38 -41.51
N PRO A 448 -36.60 -12.22 -40.56
CA PRO A 448 -35.18 -12.33 -40.26
C PRO A 448 -34.40 -12.81 -41.49
N LEU A 449 -33.44 -11.99 -41.94
CA LEU A 449 -32.49 -12.35 -42.98
C LEU A 449 -31.66 -13.55 -42.53
N ARG A 450 -31.46 -14.54 -43.42
CA ARG A 450 -30.58 -15.67 -43.14
C ARG A 450 -29.15 -15.15 -42.87
N PRO A 451 -28.51 -15.52 -41.75
CA PRO A 451 -27.18 -15.04 -41.46
C PRO A 451 -26.14 -15.58 -42.45
N TYR A 452 -25.19 -14.73 -42.84
CA TYR A 452 -24.01 -15.11 -43.63
C TYR A 452 -23.07 -16.01 -42.82
N SER A 453 -22.98 -15.79 -41.51
CA SER A 453 -22.21 -16.64 -40.60
C SER A 453 -22.81 -16.62 -39.20
N GLN A 454 -22.63 -17.74 -38.50
CA GLN A 454 -22.86 -17.85 -37.06
C GLN A 454 -21.52 -18.15 -36.39
N SER A 455 -21.13 -17.31 -35.44
CA SER A 455 -19.82 -17.41 -34.77
C SER A 455 -19.98 -17.41 -33.25
N VAL A 456 -19.25 -18.27 -32.55
CA VAL A 456 -19.28 -18.35 -31.08
C VAL A 456 -17.98 -17.79 -30.53
N TYR A 457 -18.08 -16.84 -29.59
CA TYR A 457 -16.97 -16.19 -28.92
C TYR A 457 -17.02 -16.46 -27.42
N CYS A 458 -15.88 -16.33 -26.74
CA CYS A 458 -15.87 -16.30 -25.29
C CYS A 458 -16.74 -15.14 -24.79
N ILE A 459 -17.37 -15.30 -23.63
CA ILE A 459 -18.10 -14.22 -22.93
C ILE A 459 -17.19 -13.09 -22.45
N ASP A 460 -15.87 -13.25 -22.55
CA ASP A 460 -14.87 -12.22 -22.25
C ASP A 460 -15.13 -10.93 -23.05
N VAL A 461 -15.22 -9.80 -22.33
CA VAL A 461 -15.51 -8.46 -22.86
C VAL A 461 -14.54 -8.01 -23.96
N ARG A 462 -13.32 -8.57 -24.01
CA ARG A 462 -12.35 -8.28 -25.08
C ARG A 462 -12.81 -8.79 -26.45
N SER A 463 -13.72 -9.77 -26.48
CA SER A 463 -14.31 -10.27 -27.74
C SER A 463 -15.44 -9.36 -28.25
N GLU A 464 -16.00 -8.50 -27.40
CA GLU A 464 -17.17 -7.68 -27.74
C GLU A 464 -16.94 -6.74 -28.94
N PRO A 465 -15.83 -5.97 -29.04
CA PRO A 465 -15.63 -5.09 -30.19
C PRO A 465 -15.59 -5.86 -31.52
N PHE A 466 -15.00 -7.06 -31.51
CA PHE A 466 -14.94 -7.90 -32.71
C PHE A 466 -16.33 -8.44 -33.09
N ARG A 467 -17.11 -8.87 -32.10
CA ARG A 467 -18.50 -9.32 -32.30
C ARG A 467 -19.36 -8.21 -32.90
N ARG A 468 -19.32 -7.02 -32.29
CA ARG A 468 -20.11 -5.86 -32.72
C ARG A 468 -19.70 -5.35 -34.09
N HIS A 469 -18.41 -5.40 -34.42
CA HIS A 469 -17.94 -5.08 -35.77
C HIS A 469 -18.41 -6.12 -36.80
N LEU A 470 -18.37 -7.42 -36.48
CA LEU A 470 -18.85 -8.46 -37.38
C LEU A 470 -20.36 -8.36 -37.62
N GLU A 471 -21.15 -8.05 -36.58
CA GLU A 471 -22.59 -7.82 -36.68
C GLU A 471 -22.94 -6.54 -37.47
N SER A 472 -22.08 -5.53 -37.45
CA SER A 472 -22.38 -4.25 -38.12
C SER A 472 -22.09 -4.26 -39.62
N ILE A 473 -21.26 -5.17 -40.12
CA ILE A 473 -20.91 -5.27 -41.56
C ILE A 473 -21.91 -6.10 -42.38
N GLY A 474 -22.86 -6.78 -41.75
CA GLY A 474 -23.87 -7.59 -42.45
C GLY A 474 -24.67 -8.48 -41.50
N PRO A 475 -25.59 -9.33 -42.03
CA PRO A 475 -26.35 -10.29 -41.25
C PRO A 475 -25.43 -11.41 -40.72
N HIS A 476 -24.60 -11.12 -39.74
CA HIS A 476 -23.78 -12.08 -39.02
C HIS A 476 -24.34 -12.22 -37.61
N GLU A 477 -24.47 -13.44 -37.11
CA GLU A 477 -24.90 -13.70 -35.74
C GLU A 477 -23.70 -14.10 -34.88
N THR A 478 -23.59 -13.49 -33.70
CA THR A 478 -22.55 -13.86 -32.74
C THR A 478 -23.12 -14.30 -31.40
N TYR A 479 -22.62 -15.41 -30.89
CA TYR A 479 -23.02 -15.98 -29.62
C TYR A 479 -21.88 -15.88 -28.61
N GLY A 480 -22.22 -15.73 -27.34
CA GLY A 480 -21.28 -15.81 -26.22
C GLY A 480 -21.29 -17.21 -25.62
N PHE A 481 -20.12 -17.76 -25.31
CA PHE A 481 -19.94 -19.00 -24.58
C PHE A 481 -19.22 -18.71 -23.25
N ALA A 482 -19.80 -19.16 -22.14
CA ALA A 482 -19.21 -19.02 -20.83
C ALA A 482 -18.21 -20.16 -20.57
N GLY A 483 -16.94 -19.81 -20.36
CA GLY A 483 -15.87 -20.77 -20.09
C GLY A 483 -14.94 -20.99 -21.27
N PHE A 484 -14.03 -21.95 -21.11
CA PHE A 484 -13.03 -22.30 -22.11
C PHE A 484 -13.62 -23.30 -23.11
N PHE A 485 -13.39 -23.11 -24.42
CA PHE A 485 -13.88 -24.01 -25.49
C PHE A 485 -13.31 -25.45 -25.45
N ALA A 486 -12.50 -25.79 -24.44
CA ALA A 486 -11.76 -27.05 -24.32
C ALA A 486 -10.86 -27.40 -25.53
N ALA A 487 -10.60 -26.44 -26.41
CA ALA A 487 -9.70 -26.57 -27.54
C ALA A 487 -8.25 -26.29 -27.10
N PHE A 488 -7.60 -27.27 -26.45
CA PHE A 488 -6.19 -27.14 -26.05
C PHE A 488 -5.28 -27.24 -27.27
N ILE A 489 -4.93 -26.09 -27.82
CA ILE A 489 -4.17 -25.97 -29.06
C ILE A 489 -2.73 -25.59 -28.73
N ARG A 490 -1.79 -26.37 -29.26
CA ARG A 490 -0.42 -25.93 -29.46
C ARG A 490 -0.31 -25.36 -30.85
N TYR A 491 -0.03 -24.07 -30.93
CA TYR A 491 -0.01 -23.34 -32.19
C TYR A 491 1.42 -23.05 -32.64
N ARG A 492 1.73 -23.40 -33.88
CA ARG A 492 2.96 -23.02 -34.57
C ARG A 492 2.64 -22.14 -35.76
N ALA A 493 2.94 -20.85 -35.60
CA ALA A 493 2.86 -19.88 -36.68
C ALA A 493 3.84 -20.23 -37.81
N TRP A 494 3.50 -19.81 -39.02
CA TRP A 494 4.32 -20.08 -40.18
C TRP A 494 5.67 -19.35 -40.06
N GLY A 495 6.77 -20.07 -40.31
CA GLY A 495 8.13 -19.52 -40.20
C GLY A 495 8.64 -19.28 -38.76
N LYS A 496 7.88 -19.65 -37.72
CA LYS A 496 8.34 -19.63 -36.34
C LYS A 496 8.91 -20.99 -35.92
N GLU A 497 9.99 -20.94 -35.14
CA GLU A 497 10.61 -22.13 -34.56
C GLU A 497 9.93 -22.56 -33.26
N HIS A 498 9.43 -21.60 -32.48
CA HIS A 498 8.77 -21.86 -31.22
C HIS A 498 7.26 -22.02 -31.35
N GLU A 499 6.74 -22.95 -30.56
CA GLU A 499 5.31 -23.20 -30.40
C GLU A 499 4.76 -22.32 -29.28
N THR A 500 3.49 -21.93 -29.40
CA THR A 500 2.76 -21.23 -28.34
C THR A 500 1.64 -22.11 -27.81
N GLU A 501 1.55 -22.21 -26.50
CA GLU A 501 0.52 -22.99 -25.82
C GLU A 501 -0.71 -22.11 -25.60
N GLN A 502 -1.81 -22.41 -26.29
CA GLN A 502 -3.08 -21.67 -26.24
C GLN A 502 -4.07 -22.38 -25.32
N PHE A 503 -3.66 -22.60 -24.07
CA PHE A 503 -4.45 -23.26 -23.03
C PHE A 503 -4.00 -22.84 -21.62
N PRO A 504 -4.84 -23.04 -20.58
CA PRO A 504 -4.45 -22.77 -19.20
C PRO A 504 -3.24 -23.60 -18.77
N VAL A 505 -2.35 -23.02 -17.96
CA VAL A 505 -1.05 -23.61 -17.54
C VAL A 505 -1.17 -25.02 -16.93
N ILE A 506 -2.32 -25.35 -16.33
CA ILE A 506 -2.57 -26.64 -15.66
C ILE A 506 -2.86 -27.77 -16.68
N MET A 507 -3.16 -27.43 -17.94
CA MET A 507 -3.57 -28.39 -18.96
C MET A 507 -2.43 -28.71 -19.94
N ARG A 508 -2.57 -29.79 -20.70
CA ARG A 508 -1.66 -30.15 -21.79
C ARG A 508 -2.37 -30.03 -23.15
N ALA A 509 -1.60 -29.72 -24.19
CA ALA A 509 -2.10 -29.66 -25.56
C ALA A 509 -2.76 -30.99 -25.97
N LYS A 510 -3.94 -30.90 -26.58
CA LYS A 510 -4.63 -32.05 -27.22
C LYS A 510 -4.61 -31.95 -28.74
N ASN A 511 -4.41 -30.76 -29.28
CA ASN A 511 -4.40 -30.47 -30.71
C ASN A 511 -3.13 -29.71 -31.06
N GLU A 512 -2.57 -30.00 -32.23
CA GLU A 512 -1.46 -29.22 -32.80
C GLU A 512 -1.95 -28.54 -34.08
N VAL A 513 -1.82 -27.22 -34.13
CA VAL A 513 -2.22 -26.41 -35.29
C VAL A 513 -0.98 -25.75 -35.85
N ARG A 514 -0.68 -26.07 -37.11
CA ARG A 514 0.43 -25.47 -37.86
C ARG A 514 -0.11 -24.61 -38.97
N GLU A 515 0.37 -23.38 -39.04
CA GLU A 515 0.08 -22.51 -40.15
C GLU A 515 0.95 -22.92 -41.35
N ILE A 516 0.29 -23.27 -42.46
CA ILE A 516 0.95 -23.71 -43.70
C ILE A 516 0.45 -22.82 -44.83
N PRO A 517 1.34 -22.18 -45.60
CA PRO A 517 0.94 -21.36 -46.71
C PRO A 517 0.28 -22.21 -47.79
N ARG A 518 -0.79 -21.69 -48.38
CA ARG A 518 -1.41 -22.32 -49.54
C ARG A 518 -0.51 -22.11 -50.76
N SER A 519 -0.32 -23.16 -51.55
CA SER A 519 0.56 -23.18 -52.73
C SER A 519 0.27 -22.08 -53.76
N TYR A 520 -0.98 -21.63 -53.88
CA TYR A 520 -1.37 -20.55 -54.81
C TYR A 520 -1.10 -19.13 -54.29
N LEU A 521 -0.55 -18.97 -53.08
CA LEU A 521 -0.23 -17.67 -52.48
C LEU A 521 1.28 -17.40 -52.41
N ASP A 522 2.09 -18.10 -53.18
CA ASP A 522 3.57 -18.00 -53.15
C ASP A 522 4.10 -16.56 -53.26
N HIS A 523 3.42 -15.70 -54.02
CA HIS A 523 3.82 -14.29 -54.12
C HIS A 523 3.68 -13.52 -52.79
N LYS A 524 2.61 -13.78 -52.03
CA LYS A 524 2.41 -13.17 -50.70
C LYS A 524 3.38 -13.77 -49.67
N VAL A 525 3.67 -15.07 -49.79
CA VAL A 525 4.64 -15.80 -48.96
C VAL A 525 6.04 -15.23 -49.15
N SER A 526 6.46 -14.96 -50.40
CA SER A 526 7.77 -14.36 -50.68
C SER A 526 7.90 -12.94 -50.13
N GLN A 527 6.86 -12.11 -50.29
CA GLN A 527 6.85 -10.74 -49.75
C GLN A 527 6.93 -10.74 -48.23
N HIS A 528 6.13 -11.57 -47.57
CA HIS A 528 6.16 -11.71 -46.12
C HIS A 528 7.55 -12.14 -45.65
N ARG A 529 8.14 -13.19 -46.25
CA ARG A 529 9.45 -13.74 -45.85
C ARG A 529 10.59 -12.73 -45.97
N VAL A 530 10.58 -11.90 -47.01
CA VAL A 530 11.55 -10.82 -47.18
C VAL A 530 11.40 -9.82 -46.04
N TRP A 531 10.18 -9.35 -45.78
CA TRP A 531 9.92 -8.38 -44.71
C TRP A 531 10.27 -8.93 -43.32
N THR A 532 9.91 -10.18 -43.01
CA THR A 532 10.26 -10.78 -41.71
C THR A 532 11.77 -10.92 -41.52
N LYS A 533 12.51 -11.25 -42.59
CA LYS A 533 13.99 -11.31 -42.53
C LYS A 533 14.60 -9.94 -42.25
N TRP A 534 14.11 -8.89 -42.90
CA TRP A 534 14.58 -7.52 -42.65
C TRP A 534 14.30 -7.05 -41.23
N VAL A 535 13.10 -7.30 -40.72
CA VAL A 535 12.73 -6.96 -39.34
C VAL A 535 13.57 -7.74 -38.33
N HIS A 536 13.78 -9.03 -38.57
CA HIS A 536 14.61 -9.86 -37.68
C HIS A 536 16.07 -9.42 -37.71
N ALA A 537 16.64 -9.19 -38.90
CA ALA A 537 18.00 -8.66 -39.04
C ALA A 537 18.18 -7.30 -38.37
N GLY A 538 17.22 -6.39 -38.51
CA GLY A 538 17.22 -5.10 -37.82
C GLY A 538 17.12 -5.23 -36.29
N HIS A 539 16.29 -6.15 -35.80
CA HIS A 539 16.16 -6.42 -34.37
C HIS A 539 17.45 -7.05 -33.79
N THR A 540 18.08 -7.99 -34.50
CA THR A 540 19.35 -8.61 -34.10
C THR A 540 20.47 -7.57 -34.10
N LEU A 541 20.60 -6.76 -35.17
CA LEU A 541 21.54 -5.64 -35.21
C LEU A 541 21.33 -4.70 -34.02
N MET A 542 20.08 -4.31 -33.72
CA MET A 542 19.80 -3.44 -32.59
C MET A 542 20.11 -4.09 -31.23
N HIS A 543 19.98 -5.39 -31.10
CA HIS A 543 20.36 -6.12 -29.88
C HIS A 543 21.88 -6.19 -29.73
N ASP A 544 22.58 -6.58 -30.79
CA ASP A 544 24.05 -6.66 -30.82
C ASP A 544 24.70 -5.29 -30.60
N LEU A 545 24.11 -4.22 -31.13
CA LEU A 545 24.54 -2.84 -30.89
C LEU A 545 24.37 -2.40 -29.43
N LYS A 546 23.37 -2.94 -28.72
CA LYS A 546 23.11 -2.62 -27.31
C LYS A 546 24.02 -3.36 -26.34
N GLU A 547 24.51 -4.54 -26.73
CA GLU A 547 25.33 -5.39 -25.86
C GLU A 547 26.81 -4.99 -25.82
N ASN A 548 27.23 -4.04 -26.66
CA ASN A 548 28.64 -3.66 -26.78
C ASN A 548 28.82 -2.16 -26.49
N VAL A 549 29.74 -1.82 -25.56
CA VAL A 549 29.84 -0.51 -24.87
C VAL A 549 30.16 0.66 -25.83
N ILE A 550 30.83 0.39 -26.95
CA ILE A 550 31.32 1.42 -27.88
C ILE A 550 30.30 1.71 -28.99
N THR A 551 29.49 0.72 -29.36
CA THR A 551 28.56 0.76 -30.50
C THR A 551 27.45 1.81 -30.37
N PRO A 552 26.84 2.07 -29.19
CA PRO A 552 25.87 3.14 -29.02
C PRO A 552 26.46 4.53 -29.30
N TYR A 553 27.71 4.79 -28.92
CA TYR A 553 28.39 6.06 -29.18
C TYR A 553 28.63 6.26 -30.68
N VAL A 554 29.14 5.23 -31.36
CA VAL A 554 29.36 5.27 -32.83
C VAL A 554 28.03 5.37 -33.58
N MET A 555 26.96 4.70 -33.11
CA MET A 555 25.62 4.79 -33.71
C MET A 555 25.02 6.18 -33.55
N VAL A 556 25.15 6.81 -32.38
CA VAL A 556 24.67 8.18 -32.15
C VAL A 556 25.46 9.18 -33.00
N GLU A 557 26.78 9.04 -33.12
CA GLU A 557 27.56 9.88 -34.04
C GLU A 557 27.21 9.63 -35.53
N SER A 558 26.99 8.37 -35.91
CA SER A 558 26.76 7.96 -37.31
C SER A 558 25.32 8.13 -37.78
N ILE A 559 24.34 8.30 -36.89
CA ILE A 559 22.92 8.45 -37.25
C ILE A 559 22.33 9.74 -36.66
N GLY A 560 22.94 10.33 -35.63
CA GLY A 560 22.49 11.54 -34.95
C GLY A 560 22.34 12.76 -35.87
N TRP A 561 23.15 12.87 -36.93
CA TRP A 561 23.04 13.93 -37.93
C TRP A 561 21.73 13.84 -38.75
N PHE A 562 21.09 12.68 -38.89
CA PHE A 562 19.75 12.58 -39.50
C PHE A 562 18.65 13.20 -38.61
N TYR A 563 18.86 13.25 -37.29
CA TYR A 563 17.96 13.95 -36.37
C TYR A 563 18.17 15.47 -36.37
N SER A 564 19.28 15.97 -36.92
CA SER A 564 19.51 17.41 -37.08
C SER A 564 18.61 18.04 -38.16
N LEU A 565 18.26 17.30 -39.21
CA LEU A 565 17.38 17.75 -40.31
C LEU A 565 15.99 18.24 -39.83
N PRO A 566 15.23 17.48 -39.01
CA PRO A 566 13.96 17.97 -38.47
C PRO A 566 14.13 19.08 -37.41
N ILE A 567 15.30 19.22 -36.79
CA ILE A 567 15.60 20.33 -35.87
C ILE A 567 15.83 21.62 -36.67
N PHE A 568 16.65 21.59 -37.72
CA PHE A 568 16.84 22.75 -38.59
C PHE A 568 15.55 23.15 -39.31
N GLY A 569 14.74 22.18 -39.76
CA GLY A 569 13.44 22.45 -40.39
C GLY A 569 12.34 22.95 -39.45
N LYS A 570 12.55 22.92 -38.12
CA LYS A 570 11.64 23.53 -37.13
C LYS A 570 12.16 24.86 -36.57
N THR A 571 13.40 25.23 -36.89
CA THR A 571 14.06 26.43 -36.35
C THR A 571 14.38 27.47 -37.43
N LEU A 572 14.18 27.13 -38.71
CA LEU A 572 13.99 28.04 -39.84
C LEU A 572 12.49 28.19 -40.10
#